data_AF-F8PUP9-F1
#
_entry.id   AF-F8PUP9-F1
#
_cell.length_a   1.000
_cell.length_b   1.000
_cell.length_c   1.000
_cell.angle_alpha   90.00
_cell.angle_beta   90.00
_cell.angle_gamma   90.00
#
_symmetry.space_group_name_H-M   'P 1'
#
loop_
_entity.id
_entity.type
_entity.pdbx_description
1 polymer ?
#
loop_
_entity_poly.entity_id
_entity_poly.type
_entity_poly.pdbx_seq_one_letter_code
_entity_poly.pdbx_strand_id
1 'polypeptide(L)'
;DLGTRKRLQTVQQCQAIEATPWDQFQHVVFIPGLFHLKMAAAKAFWCVFINPTAAREDETSIMRDIAKLYPREVGIFGSKPGFRRMHQLIGHAVACHRLDCWRIEVKKRNSSHHGLEHFTVSKPTFEDLKLIANQLALDYVADHTVSQKQDAQDEQHKNALLFNKYTLLYKELSYTMNAGVIAGIEACIMPWIFIFKATGKHKYATHMLNYLVNVHFKYPLVSLLTFCRKAVQYHILVNPTGKPGNFCGVD
;
A
#
# COMPACT_ATOMS: atom_id res chain seq x y z
N ASP A 1 17.68 -4.75 -5.61
CA ASP A 1 17.11 -3.48 -6.14
C ASP A 1 16.84 -3.50 -7.68
N LEU A 2 16.26 -2.42 -8.25
CA LEU A 2 15.90 -2.34 -9.68
C LEU A 2 17.08 -2.34 -10.66
N GLY A 3 18.24 -1.81 -10.26
CA GLY A 3 19.46 -1.84 -11.05
C GLY A 3 19.94 -3.27 -11.27
N THR A 4 19.93 -4.07 -10.19
CA THR A 4 20.26 -5.49 -10.24
C THR A 4 19.37 -6.26 -11.21
N ARG A 5 18.04 -6.02 -11.18
CA ARG A 5 17.11 -6.66 -12.12
C ARG A 5 17.48 -6.39 -13.58
N LYS A 6 17.79 -5.14 -13.91
CA LYS A 6 18.13 -4.75 -15.29
C LYS A 6 19.38 -5.46 -15.78
N ARG A 7 20.40 -5.55 -14.93
CA ARG A 7 21.64 -6.26 -15.25
C ARG A 7 21.36 -7.74 -15.50
N LEU A 8 20.58 -8.38 -14.62
CA LEU A 8 20.18 -9.78 -14.81
C LEU A 8 19.42 -9.99 -16.12
N GLN A 9 18.43 -9.14 -16.41
CA GLN A 9 17.67 -9.22 -17.66
C GLN A 9 18.56 -9.04 -18.89
N THR A 10 19.56 -8.15 -18.80
CA THR A 10 20.52 -7.94 -19.89
C THR A 10 21.34 -9.21 -20.12
N VAL A 11 21.87 -9.82 -19.06
CA VAL A 11 22.64 -11.08 -19.13
C VAL A 11 21.78 -12.20 -19.74
N GLN A 12 20.57 -12.40 -19.23
CA GLN A 12 19.64 -13.42 -19.74
C GLN A 12 19.26 -13.18 -21.20
N GLN A 13 19.14 -11.93 -21.65
CA GLN A 13 18.88 -11.61 -23.06
C GLN A 13 20.10 -11.86 -23.94
N CYS A 14 21.30 -11.47 -23.50
CA CYS A 14 22.53 -11.69 -24.25
C CYS A 14 22.84 -13.18 -24.41
N GLN A 15 22.54 -13.99 -23.40
CA GLN A 15 22.81 -15.42 -23.40
C GLN A 15 21.60 -16.27 -23.80
N ALA A 16 20.53 -15.68 -24.34
CA ALA A 16 19.32 -16.43 -24.68
C ALA A 16 19.53 -17.52 -25.75
N ILE A 17 20.62 -17.45 -26.53
CA ILE A 17 20.98 -18.40 -27.60
C ILE A 17 21.91 -19.52 -27.13
N GLU A 18 22.39 -19.49 -25.89
CA GLU A 18 23.31 -20.49 -25.37
C GLU A 18 22.65 -21.88 -25.31
N ALA A 19 23.46 -22.94 -25.37
CA ALA A 19 22.93 -24.30 -25.56
C ALA A 19 22.15 -24.83 -24.34
N THR A 20 22.48 -24.37 -23.12
CA THR A 20 21.88 -24.91 -21.89
C THR A 20 21.12 -23.86 -21.07
N PRO A 21 20.05 -24.24 -20.35
CA PRO A 21 19.35 -23.32 -19.43
C PRO A 21 20.25 -22.73 -18.34
N TRP A 22 21.34 -23.41 -18.01
CA TRP A 22 22.34 -22.94 -17.06
C TRP A 22 23.10 -21.73 -17.63
N ASP A 23 23.62 -21.87 -18.84
CA ASP A 23 24.39 -20.82 -19.54
C ASP A 23 23.51 -19.65 -19.96
N GLN A 24 22.21 -19.88 -20.14
CA GLN A 24 21.18 -18.86 -20.34
C GLN A 24 20.75 -18.13 -19.05
N PHE A 25 21.30 -18.51 -17.88
CA PHE A 25 20.93 -17.98 -16.56
C PHE A 25 19.44 -18.12 -16.22
N GLN A 26 18.74 -19.14 -16.76
CA GLN A 26 17.31 -19.34 -16.48
C GLN A 26 17.04 -19.72 -15.02
N HIS A 27 18.04 -20.31 -14.34
CA HIS A 27 17.97 -20.68 -12.93
C HIS A 27 17.94 -19.46 -11.98
N VAL A 28 18.32 -18.27 -12.45
CA VAL A 28 18.33 -17.05 -11.65
C VAL A 28 16.99 -16.32 -11.79
N VAL A 29 16.15 -16.43 -10.76
CA VAL A 29 14.84 -15.77 -10.72
C VAL A 29 14.90 -14.50 -9.87
N PHE A 30 14.58 -13.36 -10.49
CA PHE A 30 14.48 -12.10 -9.76
C PHE A 30 13.16 -11.99 -8.99
N ILE A 31 13.26 -11.77 -7.67
CA ILE A 31 12.13 -11.50 -6.79
C ILE A 31 11.93 -10.00 -6.53
N PRO A 32 10.69 -9.54 -6.29
CA PRO A 32 10.42 -8.15 -5.98
C PRO A 32 10.99 -7.77 -4.63
N GLY A 33 11.83 -6.73 -4.59
CA GLY A 33 12.24 -6.10 -3.34
C GLY A 33 11.07 -5.37 -2.68
N LEU A 34 10.49 -5.96 -1.63
CA LEU A 34 9.26 -5.47 -1.01
C LEU A 34 9.47 -4.20 -0.19
N PHE A 35 10.67 -3.98 0.37
CA PHE A 35 11.01 -2.69 0.96
C PHE A 35 10.98 -1.59 -0.10
N HIS A 36 11.58 -1.83 -1.27
CA HIS A 36 11.54 -0.86 -2.36
C HIS A 36 10.11 -0.64 -2.91
N LEU A 37 9.27 -1.67 -2.91
CA LEU A 37 7.84 -1.54 -3.22
C LEU A 37 7.15 -0.59 -2.25
N LYS A 38 7.34 -0.78 -0.94
CA LYS A 38 6.77 0.09 0.10
C LYS A 38 7.32 1.52 0.03
N MET A 39 8.61 1.68 -0.29
CA MET A 39 9.21 2.99 -0.56
C MET A 39 8.57 3.69 -1.77
N ALA A 40 8.36 2.96 -2.86
CA ALA A 40 7.71 3.48 -4.05
C ALA A 40 6.25 3.86 -3.77
N ALA A 41 5.54 3.05 -2.98
CA ALA A 41 4.18 3.34 -2.52
C ALA A 41 4.11 4.64 -1.71
N ALA A 42 4.98 4.82 -0.71
CA ALA A 42 5.05 6.06 0.07
C ALA A 42 5.36 7.30 -0.80
N LYS A 43 6.22 7.15 -1.81
CA LYS A 43 6.47 8.23 -2.77
C LYS A 43 5.26 8.51 -3.66
N ALA A 44 4.51 7.49 -4.07
CA ALA A 44 3.29 7.66 -4.84
C ALA A 44 2.23 8.45 -4.04
N PHE A 45 2.09 8.22 -2.74
CA PHE A 45 1.26 9.07 -1.86
C PHE A 45 1.66 10.53 -1.94
N TRP A 46 2.95 10.80 -1.79
CA TRP A 46 3.45 12.16 -1.87
C TRP A 46 3.12 12.78 -3.23
N CYS A 47 3.30 12.04 -4.34
CA CYS A 47 2.96 12.51 -5.68
C CYS A 47 1.47 12.84 -5.87
N VAL A 48 0.56 12.17 -5.14
CA VAL A 48 -0.89 12.33 -5.29
C VAL A 48 -1.44 13.40 -4.35
N PHE A 49 -1.10 13.36 -3.06
CA PHE A 49 -1.78 14.15 -2.03
C PHE A 49 -0.97 15.35 -1.51
N ILE A 50 0.29 15.51 -1.93
CA ILE A 50 1.15 16.58 -1.43
C ILE A 50 1.79 17.34 -2.58
N ASN A 51 2.42 16.66 -3.55
CA ASN A 51 3.18 17.32 -4.60
C ASN A 51 2.33 18.33 -5.41
N PRO A 52 1.12 17.99 -5.92
CA PRO A 52 0.31 18.93 -6.68
C PRO A 52 -0.18 20.05 -5.76
N THR A 53 -0.06 21.32 -6.17
CA THR A 53 -0.51 22.46 -5.37
C THR A 53 -2.01 22.39 -5.06
N ALA A 54 -2.83 22.01 -6.05
CA ALA A 54 -4.26 21.85 -5.89
C ALA A 54 -4.66 20.83 -4.80
N ALA A 55 -3.83 19.80 -4.55
CA ALA A 55 -4.08 18.81 -3.50
C ALA A 55 -3.86 19.36 -2.08
N ARG A 56 -3.37 20.60 -1.94
CA ARG A 56 -3.03 21.25 -0.67
C ARG A 56 -4.06 22.29 -0.22
N GLU A 57 -5.01 22.61 -1.07
CA GLU A 57 -5.94 23.74 -0.88
C GLU A 57 -7.12 23.36 0.04
N ASP A 58 -7.50 22.08 0.02
CA ASP A 58 -8.58 21.52 0.84
C ASP A 58 -8.26 21.61 2.35
N GLU A 59 -9.27 21.94 3.16
CA GLU A 59 -9.20 21.95 4.63
C GLU A 59 -8.92 20.57 5.23
N THR A 60 -9.30 19.49 4.53
CA THR A 60 -8.94 18.10 4.89
C THR A 60 -7.65 17.61 4.25
N SER A 61 -6.91 18.47 3.54
CA SER A 61 -5.67 18.04 2.89
C SER A 61 -4.62 17.57 3.89
N ILE A 62 -3.77 16.62 3.47
CA ILE A 62 -2.62 16.16 4.26
C ILE A 62 -1.68 17.33 4.62
N MET A 63 -1.62 18.39 3.81
CA MET A 63 -0.79 19.55 4.14
C MET A 63 -1.28 20.29 5.38
N ARG A 64 -2.60 20.34 5.63
CA ARG A 64 -3.16 20.86 6.89
C ARG A 64 -2.75 19.99 8.08
N ASP A 65 -2.73 18.67 7.91
CA ASP A 65 -2.23 17.75 8.94
C ASP A 65 -0.74 17.92 9.18
N ILE A 66 0.08 18.06 8.12
CA ILE A 66 1.52 18.30 8.24
C ILE A 66 1.80 19.58 9.02
N ALA A 67 1.05 20.65 8.77
CA ALA A 67 1.21 21.91 9.50
C ALA A 67 1.00 21.76 11.01
N LYS A 68 0.14 20.81 11.44
CA LYS A 68 -0.11 20.50 12.85
C LYS A 68 0.88 19.48 13.41
N LEU A 69 1.13 18.39 12.69
CA LEU A 69 1.96 17.26 13.14
C LEU A 69 3.46 17.56 13.07
N TYR A 70 3.89 18.32 12.06
CA TYR A 70 5.29 18.61 11.75
C TYR A 70 5.48 20.08 11.34
N PRO A 71 5.15 21.07 12.21
CA PRO A 71 5.14 22.48 11.86
C PRO A 71 6.49 23.00 11.33
N ARG A 72 7.60 22.41 11.78
CA ARG A 72 8.97 22.80 11.38
C ARG A 72 9.45 22.12 10.09
N GLU A 73 8.71 21.15 9.55
CA GLU A 73 9.11 20.38 8.36
C GLU A 73 8.17 20.57 7.16
N VAL A 74 7.22 21.52 7.21
CA VAL A 74 6.23 21.75 6.13
C VAL A 74 6.91 21.91 4.76
N GLY A 75 7.98 22.71 4.67
CA GLY A 75 8.74 22.89 3.42
C GLY A 75 9.44 21.62 2.91
N ILE A 76 9.85 20.73 3.83
CA ILE A 76 10.47 19.44 3.48
C ILE A 76 9.43 18.51 2.85
N PHE A 77 8.23 18.44 3.43
CA PHE A 77 7.13 17.66 2.88
C PHE A 77 6.62 18.24 1.55
N GLY A 78 6.58 19.57 1.41
CA GLY A 78 6.15 20.23 0.18
C GLY A 78 7.10 20.05 -1.01
N SER A 79 8.35 19.62 -0.78
CA SER A 79 9.40 19.51 -1.81
C SER A 79 9.74 18.08 -2.20
N LYS A 80 10.40 17.30 -1.34
CA LYS A 80 10.76 15.90 -1.63
C LYS A 80 11.12 15.15 -0.34
N PRO A 81 10.13 14.79 0.49
CA PRO A 81 10.38 14.09 1.72
C PRO A 81 10.98 12.70 1.47
N GLY A 82 11.91 12.30 2.33
CA GLY A 82 12.46 10.94 2.33
C GLY A 82 11.42 9.90 2.76
N PHE A 83 11.68 8.62 2.45
CA PHE A 83 10.77 7.51 2.75
C PHE A 83 10.34 7.47 4.22
N ARG A 84 11.29 7.58 5.16
CA ARG A 84 11.00 7.50 6.59
C ARG A 84 9.97 8.54 7.03
N ARG A 85 10.15 9.79 6.60
CA ARG A 85 9.22 10.89 6.89
C ARG A 85 7.84 10.61 6.33
N MET A 86 7.76 10.21 5.06
CA MET A 86 6.47 9.85 4.44
C MET A 86 5.81 8.67 5.14
N HIS A 87 6.56 7.64 5.51
CA HIS A 87 6.02 6.47 6.19
C HIS A 87 5.42 6.83 7.55
N GLN A 88 6.10 7.67 8.33
CA GLN A 88 5.62 8.16 9.63
C GLN A 88 4.41 9.09 9.47
N LEU A 89 4.46 10.02 8.52
CA LEU A 89 3.34 10.90 8.21
C LEU A 89 2.08 10.12 7.84
N ILE A 90 2.18 9.19 6.88
CA ILE A 90 1.06 8.30 6.53
C ILE A 90 0.60 7.53 7.76
N GLY A 91 1.52 7.12 8.64
CA GLY A 91 1.20 6.49 9.91
C GLY A 91 0.26 7.33 10.78
N HIS A 92 0.65 8.57 11.07
CA HIS A 92 -0.04 9.48 11.98
C HIS A 92 -1.32 10.06 11.36
N ALA A 93 -1.25 10.59 10.14
CA ALA A 93 -2.41 11.18 9.46
C ALA A 93 -3.54 10.15 9.34
N VAL A 94 -3.23 8.91 8.94
CA VAL A 94 -4.23 7.84 8.83
C VAL A 94 -4.87 7.50 10.18
N ALA A 95 -4.09 7.50 11.26
CA ALA A 95 -4.64 7.25 12.59
C ALA A 95 -5.63 8.36 12.97
N CYS A 96 -5.26 9.63 12.77
CA CYS A 96 -6.14 10.78 13.04
C CYS A 96 -7.44 10.72 12.23
N HIS A 97 -7.34 10.56 10.90
CA HIS A 97 -8.52 10.52 10.01
C HIS A 97 -9.44 9.34 10.35
N ARG A 98 -8.90 8.15 10.60
CA ARG A 98 -9.73 6.99 10.96
C ARG A 98 -10.40 7.17 12.31
N LEU A 99 -9.69 7.68 13.32
CA LEU A 99 -10.28 7.96 14.63
C LEU A 99 -11.41 8.98 14.50
N ASP A 100 -11.30 9.95 13.59
CA ASP A 100 -12.38 10.87 13.31
C ASP A 100 -13.61 10.18 12.69
N CYS A 101 -13.41 9.31 11.68
CA CYS A 101 -14.51 8.52 11.12
C CYS A 101 -15.18 7.63 12.20
N TRP A 102 -14.38 6.98 13.05
CA TRP A 102 -14.88 6.21 14.19
C TRP A 102 -15.73 7.06 15.13
N ARG A 103 -15.25 8.26 15.48
CA ARG A 103 -15.97 9.20 16.37
C ARG A 103 -17.35 9.53 15.81
N ILE A 104 -17.43 9.79 14.52
CA ILE A 104 -18.70 10.10 13.84
C ILE A 104 -19.63 8.88 13.83
N GLU A 105 -19.14 7.70 13.44
CA GLU A 105 -19.99 6.49 13.35
C GLU A 105 -20.52 6.01 14.69
N VAL A 106 -19.69 6.05 15.72
CA VAL A 106 -20.09 5.68 17.08
C VAL A 106 -21.19 6.60 17.61
N LYS A 107 -21.09 7.91 17.31
CA LYS A 107 -22.11 8.90 17.69
C LYS A 107 -23.41 8.71 16.91
N LYS A 108 -23.35 8.35 15.62
CA LYS A 108 -24.55 8.05 14.82
C LYS A 108 -25.34 6.86 15.39
N ARG A 109 -24.63 5.84 15.86
CA ARG A 109 -25.23 4.61 16.41
C ARG A 109 -25.84 4.80 17.78
N ASN A 110 -25.22 5.64 18.60
CA ASN A 110 -25.76 5.99 19.90
C ASN A 110 -25.36 7.43 20.23
N SER A 111 -26.34 8.31 20.23
CA SER A 111 -26.18 9.75 20.44
C SER A 111 -25.65 10.12 21.83
N SER A 112 -25.72 9.21 22.79
CA SER A 112 -25.08 9.38 24.11
C SER A 112 -23.56 9.24 24.08
N HIS A 113 -22.97 8.68 23.02
CA HIS A 113 -21.52 8.70 22.84
C HIS A 113 -21.07 10.08 22.35
N HIS A 114 -20.63 10.92 23.29
CA HIS A 114 -20.06 12.24 22.98
C HIS A 114 -18.61 12.19 22.44
N GLY A 115 -18.00 11.01 22.40
CA GLY A 115 -16.64 10.79 21.94
C GLY A 115 -16.27 9.30 21.97
N LEU A 116 -15.04 8.99 21.53
CA LEU A 116 -14.53 7.63 21.54
C LEU A 116 -14.29 7.12 22.96
N GLU A 117 -14.00 8.02 23.89
CA GLU A 117 -13.81 7.72 25.31
C GLU A 117 -15.08 7.10 25.90
N HIS A 118 -16.25 7.71 25.67
CA HIS A 118 -17.52 7.19 26.18
C HIS A 118 -17.86 5.81 25.57
N PHE A 119 -17.55 5.62 24.29
CA PHE A 119 -17.69 4.32 23.64
C PHE A 119 -16.73 3.27 24.20
N THR A 120 -15.49 3.62 24.52
CA THR A 120 -14.59 2.65 25.18
C THR A 120 -15.10 2.25 26.56
N VAL A 121 -15.73 3.16 27.31
CA VAL A 121 -16.36 2.87 28.61
C VAL A 121 -17.52 1.90 28.47
N SER A 122 -18.25 1.92 27.36
CA SER A 122 -19.33 0.96 27.09
C SER A 122 -18.84 -0.46 26.81
N LYS A 123 -17.51 -0.70 26.75
CA LYS A 123 -16.86 -2.00 26.53
C LYS A 123 -17.45 -2.76 25.33
N PRO A 124 -17.36 -2.20 24.10
CA PRO A 124 -17.89 -2.84 22.91
C PRO A 124 -17.24 -4.21 22.70
N THR A 125 -18.04 -5.17 22.26
CA THR A 125 -17.52 -6.50 21.93
C THR A 125 -16.70 -6.45 20.64
N PHE A 126 -15.92 -7.49 20.38
CA PHE A 126 -15.18 -7.59 19.12
C PHE A 126 -16.10 -7.61 17.89
N GLU A 127 -17.29 -8.21 18.01
CA GLU A 127 -18.28 -8.21 16.94
C GLU A 127 -18.88 -6.81 16.70
N ASP A 128 -19.11 -6.03 17.77
CA ASP A 128 -19.51 -4.62 17.61
C ASP A 128 -18.45 -3.82 16.85
N LEU A 129 -17.17 -4.01 17.21
CA LEU A 129 -16.06 -3.35 16.54
C LEU A 129 -15.95 -3.75 15.07
N LYS A 130 -16.11 -5.04 14.73
CA LYS A 130 -16.13 -5.50 13.34
C LYS A 130 -17.29 -4.88 12.57
N LEU A 131 -18.48 -4.85 13.16
CA LEU A 131 -19.67 -4.33 12.51
C LEU A 131 -19.51 -2.84 12.22
N ILE A 132 -18.93 -2.06 13.14
CA ILE A 132 -18.61 -0.64 12.90
C ILE A 132 -17.50 -0.51 11.86
N ALA A 133 -16.44 -1.32 11.91
CA ALA A 133 -15.35 -1.29 10.94
C ALA A 133 -15.83 -1.58 9.51
N ASN A 134 -16.75 -2.53 9.34
CA ASN A 134 -17.37 -2.83 8.06
C ASN A 134 -18.19 -1.64 7.55
N GLN A 135 -18.96 -0.99 8.43
CA GLN A 135 -19.72 0.21 8.06
C GLN A 135 -18.78 1.36 7.66
N LEU A 136 -17.69 1.56 8.41
CA LEU A 136 -16.68 2.56 8.09
C LEU A 136 -16.05 2.33 6.70
N ALA A 137 -15.80 1.06 6.35
CA ALA A 137 -15.28 0.71 5.03
C ALA A 137 -16.28 0.99 3.90
N LEU A 138 -17.59 0.89 4.16
CA LEU A 138 -18.62 1.22 3.18
C LEU A 138 -18.82 2.73 3.02
N ASP A 139 -18.82 3.46 4.14
CA ASP A 139 -19.24 4.87 4.14
C ASP A 139 -18.08 5.85 3.92
N TYR A 140 -16.85 5.49 4.32
CA TYR A 140 -15.71 6.41 4.34
C TYR A 140 -14.56 6.00 3.42
N VAL A 141 -14.75 5.00 2.55
CA VAL A 141 -13.72 4.55 1.61
C VAL A 141 -14.26 4.62 0.20
N ALA A 142 -13.51 5.25 -0.70
CA ALA A 142 -13.95 5.39 -2.08
C ALA A 142 -14.06 4.03 -2.80
N ASP A 143 -15.26 3.75 -3.32
CA ASP A 143 -15.54 2.62 -4.19
C ASP A 143 -15.51 3.03 -5.68
N HIS A 144 -16.15 2.27 -6.56
CA HIS A 144 -16.25 2.55 -8.00
C HIS A 144 -17.34 3.57 -8.33
N THR A 145 -18.25 3.86 -7.40
CA THR A 145 -19.39 4.77 -7.60
C THR A 145 -19.03 6.24 -7.35
N VAL A 146 -17.89 6.50 -6.69
CA VAL A 146 -17.41 7.87 -6.39
C VAL A 146 -17.25 8.74 -7.64
N SER A 147 -16.93 8.15 -8.81
CA SER A 147 -16.84 8.89 -10.07
C SER A 147 -18.19 9.14 -10.76
N GLN A 148 -19.27 8.46 -10.34
CA GLN A 148 -20.59 8.50 -11.01
C GLN A 148 -21.58 9.47 -10.35
N LYS A 149 -21.30 9.94 -9.13
CA LYS A 149 -22.16 10.91 -8.42
C LYS A 149 -21.81 12.33 -8.90
N GLN A 150 -22.47 12.74 -10.00
CA GLN A 150 -22.16 13.96 -10.76
C GLN A 150 -22.89 15.23 -10.31
N ASP A 151 -23.77 15.19 -9.30
CA ASP A 151 -24.54 16.37 -8.91
C ASP A 151 -24.17 16.87 -7.49
N ALA A 152 -23.69 18.12 -7.42
CA ALA A 152 -23.55 18.95 -6.21
C ALA A 152 -22.84 18.33 -4.99
N GLN A 153 -22.00 17.32 -5.19
CA GLN A 153 -21.38 16.58 -4.09
C GLN A 153 -20.12 17.30 -3.58
N ASP A 154 -20.01 17.41 -2.26
CA ASP A 154 -18.86 17.94 -1.51
C ASP A 154 -17.53 17.31 -2.00
N GLU A 155 -16.75 18.08 -2.75
CA GLU A 155 -15.45 17.65 -3.29
C GLU A 155 -14.45 17.32 -2.18
N GLN A 156 -14.53 18.00 -1.04
CA GLN A 156 -13.71 17.73 0.13
C GLN A 156 -14.05 16.35 0.72
N HIS A 157 -15.33 16.00 0.77
CA HIS A 157 -15.74 14.64 1.15
C HIS A 157 -15.19 13.59 0.16
N LYS A 158 -15.29 13.80 -1.16
CA LYS A 158 -14.73 12.87 -2.16
C LYS A 158 -13.22 12.70 -2.00
N ASN A 159 -12.49 13.79 -1.78
CA ASN A 159 -11.05 13.76 -1.52
C ASN A 159 -10.72 12.92 -0.28
N ALA A 160 -11.48 13.08 0.80
CA ALA A 160 -11.33 12.29 2.02
C ALA A 160 -11.59 10.79 1.77
N LEU A 161 -12.64 10.43 1.02
CA LEU A 161 -12.92 9.03 0.64
C LEU A 161 -11.75 8.41 -0.15
N LEU A 162 -11.19 9.17 -1.10
CA LEU A 162 -10.04 8.75 -1.90
C LEU A 162 -8.79 8.62 -1.03
N PHE A 163 -8.53 9.57 -0.13
CA PHE A 163 -7.43 9.48 0.82
C PHE A 163 -7.52 8.20 1.68
N ASN A 164 -8.71 7.90 2.22
CA ASN A 164 -8.94 6.68 2.98
C ASN A 164 -8.71 5.40 2.16
N LYS A 165 -9.15 5.36 0.90
CA LYS A 165 -8.89 4.23 -0.01
C LYS A 165 -7.40 3.98 -0.21
N TYR A 166 -6.65 5.01 -0.57
CA TYR A 166 -5.22 4.87 -0.81
C TYR A 166 -4.52 4.43 0.48
N THR A 167 -4.81 5.09 1.60
CA THR A 167 -4.15 4.80 2.87
C THR A 167 -4.48 3.42 3.42
N LEU A 168 -5.69 2.90 3.21
CA LEU A 168 -6.02 1.50 3.46
C LEU A 168 -5.13 0.57 2.66
N LEU A 169 -4.98 0.80 1.35
CA LEU A 169 -4.10 -0.01 0.52
C LEU A 169 -2.63 0.01 1.00
N TYR A 170 -2.13 1.15 1.48
CA TYR A 170 -0.78 1.23 2.05
C TYR A 170 -0.62 0.48 3.37
N LYS A 171 -1.61 0.62 4.26
CA LYS A 171 -1.63 -0.05 5.55
C LYS A 171 -1.78 -1.55 5.38
N GLU A 172 -2.62 -1.99 4.44
CA GLU A 172 -2.80 -3.40 4.08
C GLU A 172 -1.50 -4.00 3.53
N LEU A 173 -0.83 -3.31 2.60
CA LEU A 173 0.48 -3.74 2.11
C LEU A 173 1.48 -3.87 3.27
N SER A 174 1.54 -2.88 4.16
CA SER A 174 2.45 -2.91 5.32
C SER A 174 2.12 -4.04 6.29
N TYR A 175 0.83 -4.27 6.55
CA TYR A 175 0.35 -5.30 7.46
C TYR A 175 0.63 -6.70 6.91
N THR A 176 0.24 -6.96 5.67
CA THR A 176 0.46 -8.26 5.00
C THR A 176 1.94 -8.61 4.87
N MET A 177 2.79 -7.62 4.58
CA MET A 177 4.25 -7.78 4.62
C MET A 177 4.75 -8.22 6.00
N ASN A 178 4.38 -7.48 7.04
CA ASN A 178 4.83 -7.77 8.41
C ASN A 178 4.27 -9.11 8.94
N ALA A 179 3.05 -9.46 8.55
CA ALA A 179 2.37 -10.68 8.94
C ALA A 179 2.81 -11.93 8.13
N GLY A 180 3.57 -11.76 7.05
CA GLY A 180 3.99 -12.89 6.21
C GLY A 180 2.91 -13.40 5.25
N VAL A 181 1.86 -12.62 4.99
CA VAL A 181 0.69 -13.06 4.21
C VAL A 181 0.89 -12.77 2.72
N ILE A 182 1.55 -13.69 2.03
CA ILE A 182 1.94 -13.54 0.61
C ILE A 182 0.75 -13.23 -0.30
N ALA A 183 -0.36 -13.95 -0.17
CA ALA A 183 -1.54 -13.73 -0.99
C ALA A 183 -2.10 -12.30 -0.82
N GLY A 184 -2.03 -11.74 0.39
CA GLY A 184 -2.43 -10.36 0.67
C GLY A 184 -1.49 -9.34 0.03
N ILE A 185 -0.18 -9.63 0.01
CA ILE A 185 0.82 -8.80 -0.68
C ILE A 185 0.54 -8.80 -2.18
N GLU A 186 0.33 -9.96 -2.79
CA GLU A 186 0.02 -10.11 -4.22
C GLU A 186 -1.26 -9.36 -4.61
N ALA A 187 -2.30 -9.46 -3.78
CA ALA A 187 -3.53 -8.69 -3.95
C ALA A 187 -3.29 -7.18 -3.90
N CYS A 188 -2.41 -6.70 -2.99
CA CYS A 188 -2.04 -5.29 -2.91
C CYS A 188 -1.20 -4.82 -4.11
N ILE A 189 -0.39 -5.69 -4.72
CA ILE A 189 0.49 -5.31 -5.84
C ILE A 189 -0.35 -4.82 -7.04
N MET A 190 -1.49 -5.45 -7.33
CA MET A 190 -2.34 -5.11 -8.48
C MET A 190 -2.76 -3.63 -8.52
N PRO A 191 -3.44 -3.06 -7.50
CA PRO A 191 -3.76 -1.64 -7.50
C PRO A 191 -2.50 -0.74 -7.47
N TRP A 192 -1.42 -1.17 -6.80
CA TRP A 192 -0.16 -0.43 -6.81
C TRP A 192 0.46 -0.31 -8.21
N ILE A 193 0.32 -1.31 -9.08
CA ILE A 193 0.78 -1.23 -10.48
C ILE A 193 0.13 -0.03 -11.20
N PHE A 194 -1.18 0.15 -11.06
CA PHE A 194 -1.90 1.26 -11.68
C PHE A 194 -1.47 2.62 -11.10
N ILE A 195 -1.38 2.72 -9.78
CA ILE A 195 -0.92 3.94 -9.10
C ILE A 195 0.51 4.28 -9.52
N PHE A 196 1.39 3.30 -9.65
CA PHE A 196 2.75 3.51 -10.12
C PHE A 196 2.82 3.98 -11.57
N LYS A 197 1.96 3.47 -12.46
CA LYS A 197 1.88 4.02 -13.82
C LYS A 197 1.44 5.48 -13.80
N ALA A 198 0.43 5.83 -13.00
CA ALA A 198 -0.07 7.20 -12.89
C ALA A 198 0.95 8.17 -12.26
N THR A 199 1.77 7.70 -11.33
CA THR A 199 2.74 8.54 -10.59
C THR A 199 4.16 8.52 -11.15
N GLY A 200 4.34 8.05 -12.40
CA GLY A 200 5.63 8.04 -13.09
C GLY A 200 6.62 6.97 -12.60
N LYS A 201 6.14 5.97 -11.85
CA LYS A 201 6.91 4.82 -11.33
C LYS A 201 6.83 3.61 -12.27
N HIS A 202 6.93 3.85 -13.58
CA HIS A 202 6.74 2.83 -14.63
C HIS A 202 7.62 1.58 -14.43
N LYS A 203 8.89 1.74 -14.02
CA LYS A 203 9.77 0.59 -13.77
C LYS A 203 9.21 -0.33 -12.69
N TYR A 204 8.76 0.23 -11.55
CA TYR A 204 8.13 -0.56 -10.49
C TYR A 204 6.86 -1.24 -10.99
N ALA A 205 6.00 -0.52 -11.71
CA ALA A 205 4.78 -1.07 -12.30
C ALA A 205 5.07 -2.28 -13.21
N THR A 206 6.00 -2.13 -14.16
CA THR A 206 6.40 -3.21 -15.08
C THR A 206 6.98 -4.40 -14.32
N HIS A 207 7.82 -4.15 -13.33
CA HIS A 207 8.47 -5.21 -12.57
C HIS A 207 7.51 -5.99 -11.68
N MET A 208 6.56 -5.30 -11.04
CA MET A 208 5.48 -5.91 -10.27
C MET A 208 4.52 -6.70 -11.17
N LEU A 209 4.13 -6.14 -12.32
CA LEU A 209 3.30 -6.83 -13.30
C LEU A 209 3.96 -8.13 -13.77
N ASN A 210 5.24 -8.06 -14.14
CA ASN A 210 5.99 -9.24 -14.55
C ASN A 210 6.10 -10.28 -13.43
N TYR A 211 6.26 -9.85 -12.17
CA TYR A 211 6.25 -10.77 -11.03
C TYR A 211 4.93 -11.52 -10.94
N LEU A 212 3.80 -10.81 -10.95
CA LEU A 212 2.47 -11.43 -10.88
C LEU A 212 2.19 -12.33 -12.08
N VAL A 213 2.55 -11.89 -13.29
CA VAL A 213 2.42 -12.71 -14.51
C VAL A 213 3.22 -14.00 -14.37
N ASN A 214 4.45 -13.91 -13.87
CA ASN A 214 5.30 -15.08 -13.70
C ASN A 214 4.72 -16.04 -12.66
N VAL A 215 4.37 -15.54 -11.48
CA VAL A 215 3.89 -16.35 -10.35
C VAL A 215 2.53 -17.00 -10.60
N HIS A 216 1.63 -16.31 -11.32
CA HIS A 216 0.27 -16.81 -11.55
C HIS A 216 0.08 -17.53 -12.88
N PHE A 217 0.90 -17.26 -13.91
CA PHE A 217 0.67 -17.79 -15.26
C PHE A 217 1.86 -18.49 -15.90
N LYS A 218 3.12 -18.11 -15.60
CA LYS A 218 4.29 -18.73 -16.26
C LYS A 218 4.91 -19.87 -15.48
N TYR A 219 4.92 -19.81 -14.14
CA TYR A 219 5.38 -20.93 -13.32
C TYR A 219 4.28 -22.00 -13.32
N PRO A 220 4.47 -23.15 -14.01
CA PRO A 220 3.36 -24.06 -14.34
C PRO A 220 2.76 -24.77 -13.12
N LEU A 221 1.45 -25.05 -13.19
CA LEU A 221 0.72 -25.92 -12.25
C LEU A 221 0.89 -27.40 -12.65
N VAL A 222 2.09 -27.96 -12.46
CA VAL A 222 2.33 -29.42 -12.55
C VAL A 222 3.17 -29.84 -11.33
N SER A 223 3.05 -31.08 -10.86
CA SER A 223 3.44 -31.56 -9.51
C SER A 223 4.85 -31.19 -9.00
N LEU A 224 5.88 -31.13 -9.86
CA LEU A 224 7.24 -30.69 -9.52
C LEU A 224 7.43 -29.15 -9.54
N LEU A 225 6.49 -28.40 -10.12
CA LEU A 225 6.59 -26.97 -10.47
C LEU A 225 5.68 -26.06 -9.62
N THR A 226 4.70 -26.61 -8.90
CA THR A 226 4.10 -25.95 -7.72
C THR A 226 5.19 -25.53 -6.73
N PHE A 227 6.30 -26.26 -6.69
CA PHE A 227 7.50 -25.91 -5.94
C PHE A 227 8.11 -24.59 -6.42
N CYS A 228 8.22 -24.33 -7.72
CA CYS A 228 8.81 -23.08 -8.23
C CYS A 228 7.99 -21.85 -7.84
N ARG A 229 6.66 -21.91 -7.96
CA ARG A 229 5.77 -20.84 -7.49
C ARG A 229 5.97 -20.59 -5.99
N LYS A 230 5.86 -21.64 -5.17
CA LYS A 230 6.01 -21.53 -3.72
C LYS A 230 7.40 -21.08 -3.32
N ALA A 231 8.44 -21.54 -4.00
CA ALA A 231 9.81 -21.13 -3.78
C ALA A 231 9.95 -19.63 -4.00
N VAL A 232 9.53 -19.12 -5.16
CA VAL A 232 9.57 -17.67 -5.43
C VAL A 232 8.77 -16.89 -4.37
N GLN A 233 7.55 -17.32 -4.08
CA GLN A 233 6.67 -16.69 -3.09
C GLN A 233 7.25 -16.69 -1.67
N TYR A 234 7.92 -17.77 -1.25
CA TYR A 234 8.46 -17.89 0.10
C TYR A 234 9.79 -17.16 0.26
N HIS A 235 10.45 -16.78 -0.84
CA HIS A 235 11.71 -16.04 -0.81
C HIS A 235 11.53 -14.52 -0.88
N ILE A 236 10.31 -13.98 -1.06
CA ILE A 236 10.08 -12.52 -1.06
C ILE A 236 10.11 -11.91 0.34
N LEU A 237 9.96 -12.72 1.39
CA LEU A 237 9.96 -12.30 2.78
C LEU A 237 10.88 -13.18 3.63
N VAL A 238 11.44 -12.60 4.68
CA VAL A 238 12.19 -13.30 5.72
C VAL A 238 11.76 -12.79 7.09
N ASN A 239 11.72 -13.66 8.11
CA ASN A 239 11.50 -13.25 9.49
C ASN A 239 12.78 -13.49 10.31
N PRO A 240 13.68 -12.51 10.39
CA PRO A 240 14.98 -12.69 11.05
C PRO A 240 14.83 -12.88 12.57
N THR A 241 13.70 -12.48 13.15
CA THR A 241 13.48 -12.55 14.60
C THR A 241 12.73 -13.80 15.05
N GLY A 242 12.10 -14.52 14.12
CA GLY A 242 11.16 -15.61 14.42
C GLY A 242 9.86 -15.17 15.11
N LYS A 243 9.67 -13.89 15.43
CA LYS A 243 8.49 -13.38 16.16
C LYS A 243 7.34 -13.08 15.20
N PRO A 244 6.07 -13.33 15.58
CA PRO A 244 4.92 -12.92 14.78
C PRO A 244 4.96 -11.42 14.44
N GLY A 245 4.56 -11.06 13.21
CA GLY A 245 4.49 -9.66 12.78
C GLY A 245 5.82 -8.99 12.45
N ASN A 246 6.94 -9.74 12.41
CA ASN A 246 8.28 -9.21 12.16
C ASN A 246 8.92 -9.72 10.85
N PHE A 247 8.09 -10.10 9.88
CA PHE A 247 8.59 -10.36 8.52
C PHE A 247 9.07 -9.06 7.85
N CYS A 248 10.11 -9.15 7.03
CA CYS A 248 10.63 -8.08 6.21
C CYS A 248 10.88 -8.55 4.77
N GLY A 249 10.88 -7.61 3.83
CA GLY A 249 11.22 -7.87 2.43
C GLY A 249 12.66 -8.35 2.26
N VAL A 250 12.85 -9.32 1.37
CA VAL A 250 14.18 -9.70 0.87
C VAL A 250 14.49 -8.76 -0.30
N ASP A 251 15.46 -7.85 -0.14
CA ASP A 251 15.75 -6.74 -1.06
C ASP A 251 17.20 -6.71 -1.57
#